data_AF-A0A7W2ECQ0-F1
#
_entry.id   AF-A0A7W2ECQ0-F1
#
_cell.length_a   1.000
_cell.length_b   1.000
_cell.length_c   1.000
_cell.angle_alpha   90.00
_cell.angle_beta   90.00
_cell.angle_gamma   90.00
#
_symmetry.space_group_name_H-M   'P 1'
#
loop_
_entity.id
_entity.type
_entity.pdbx_description
1 polymer ?
#
loop_
_entity_poly.entity_id
_entity_poly.type
_entity_poly.pdbx_seq_one_letter_code
_entity_poly.pdbx_strand_id
1 'polypeptide(L)'
;MQIKYDFAQIAGAAEDMRASASRINGDLAELKQMLQPMAQTWEGTAAAAYQAHQAKWDQAAADLNQILNQIANTVEDGNTTMLAVNNAAANSWG
;
A
#
# COMPACT_ATOMS: atom_id res chain seq x y z
N MET A 1 25.33 -2.60 13.37
CA MET A 1 24.85 -1.55 12.44
C MET A 1 23.88 -2.05 11.36
N GLN A 2 23.53 -3.34 11.32
CA GLN A 2 22.67 -3.93 10.29
C GLN A 2 21.20 -3.52 10.41
N ILE A 3 20.64 -3.54 11.63
CA ILE A 3 19.24 -3.22 11.91
C ILE A 3 18.80 -1.85 11.35
N LYS A 4 19.62 -0.80 11.53
CA LYS A 4 19.31 0.56 11.04
C LYS A 4 19.23 0.65 9.51
N TYR A 5 20.09 -0.09 8.80
CA TYR A 5 20.10 -0.11 7.34
C TYR A 5 18.87 -0.84 6.81
N ASP A 6 18.51 -1.97 7.42
CA ASP A 6 17.33 -2.75 7.03
C ASP A 6 16.04 -1.92 7.17
N PHE A 7 15.89 -1.13 8.24
CA PHE A 7 14.73 -0.25 8.41
C PHE A 7 14.64 0.87 7.37
N ALA A 8 15.76 1.49 7.01
CA ALA A 8 15.78 2.53 5.97
C ALA A 8 15.37 1.96 4.60
N GLN A 9 15.80 0.75 4.29
CA GLN A 9 15.39 0.05 3.06
C GLN A 9 13.90 -0.31 3.08
N ILE A 10 13.38 -0.80 4.21
CA ILE A 10 11.95 -1.12 4.36
C ILE A 10 11.09 0.16 4.20
N ALA A 11 11.52 1.29 4.76
CA ALA A 11 10.83 2.56 4.63
C ALA A 11 10.75 3.02 3.16
N GLY A 12 11.86 2.94 2.43
CA GLY A 12 11.89 3.26 0.99
C GLY A 12 10.99 2.34 0.17
N ALA A 13 11.07 1.02 0.39
CA ALA A 13 10.21 0.05 -0.28
C ALA A 13 8.72 0.31 -0.01
N ALA A 14 8.34 0.69 1.22
CA ALA A 14 6.96 1.04 1.56
C ALA A 14 6.48 2.31 0.82
N GLU A 15 7.36 3.28 0.61
CA GLU A 15 7.06 4.50 -0.14
C GLU A 15 6.86 4.19 -1.64
N ASP A 16 7.74 3.38 -2.23
CA ASP A 16 7.61 2.91 -3.61
C ASP A 16 6.32 2.11 -3.85
N MET A 17 5.98 1.23 -2.90
CA MET A 17 4.75 0.47 -2.98
C MET A 17 3.50 1.37 -2.80
N ARG A 18 3.55 2.41 -1.95
CA ARG A 18 2.47 3.41 -1.83
C ARG A 18 2.27 4.19 -3.13
N ALA A 19 3.36 4.64 -3.76
CA ALA A 19 3.30 5.31 -5.04
C ALA A 19 2.70 4.39 -6.12
N SER A 20 3.09 3.12 -6.13
CA SER A 20 2.55 2.11 -7.05
C SER A 20 1.06 1.86 -6.82
N ALA A 21 0.62 1.72 -5.55
CA ALA A 21 -0.78 1.58 -5.19
C ALA A 21 -1.62 2.78 -5.65
N SER A 22 -1.10 4.00 -5.44
CA SER A 22 -1.78 5.23 -5.88
C SER A 22 -1.92 5.30 -7.39
N ARG A 23 -0.90 4.86 -8.16
CA ARG A 23 -1.00 4.76 -9.63
C ARG A 23 -2.05 3.75 -10.06
N ILE A 24 -2.02 2.54 -9.49
CA ILE A 24 -3.00 1.48 -9.78
C ILE A 24 -4.44 1.98 -9.52
N ASN A 25 -4.67 2.66 -8.39
CA ASN A 25 -5.98 3.23 -8.07
C ASN A 25 -6.42 4.29 -9.08
N GLY A 26 -5.49 5.13 -9.53
CA GLY A 26 -5.75 6.11 -10.59
C GLY A 26 -6.13 5.45 -11.91
N ASP A 27 -5.33 4.48 -12.36
CA ASP A 27 -5.56 3.74 -13.61
C ASP A 27 -6.91 3.00 -13.57
N LEU A 28 -7.28 2.41 -12.43
CA LEU A 28 -8.57 1.76 -12.23
C LEU A 28 -9.74 2.76 -12.27
N ALA A 29 -9.56 3.94 -11.69
CA ALA A 29 -10.58 4.99 -11.73
C ALA A 29 -10.81 5.50 -13.17
N GLU A 30 -9.72 5.73 -13.91
CA GLU A 30 -9.78 6.12 -15.32
C GLU A 30 -10.45 5.03 -16.16
N LEU A 31 -10.05 3.77 -15.98
CA LEU A 31 -10.65 2.64 -16.67
C LEU A 31 -12.16 2.54 -16.38
N LYS A 32 -12.58 2.71 -15.12
CA LYS A 32 -14.00 2.75 -14.74
C LYS A 32 -14.76 3.87 -15.45
N GLN A 33 -14.18 5.06 -15.56
CA GLN A 33 -14.80 6.18 -16.26
C GLN A 33 -14.94 5.91 -17.77
N MET A 34 -13.91 5.33 -18.40
CA MET A 34 -13.98 4.95 -19.81
C MET A 34 -15.01 3.86 -20.08
N LEU A 35 -15.15 2.90 -19.16
CA LEU A 35 -16.05 1.76 -19.32
C LEU A 35 -17.51 2.09 -18.99
N GLN A 36 -17.79 3.11 -18.17
CA GLN A 36 -19.16 3.51 -17.80
C GLN A 36 -20.16 3.55 -18.96
N PRO A 37 -19.93 4.26 -20.09
CA PRO A 37 -20.88 4.32 -21.19
C PRO A 37 -21.05 2.96 -21.90
N MET A 38 -19.99 2.15 -21.99
CA MET A 38 -20.04 0.82 -22.62
C MET A 38 -20.73 -0.20 -21.70
N ALA A 39 -20.53 -0.08 -20.39
CA ALA A 39 -21.16 -0.92 -19.39
C ALA A 39 -22.69 -0.76 -19.38
N GLN A 40 -23.21 0.42 -19.73
CA GLN A 40 -24.65 0.63 -19.91
C GLN A 40 -25.24 -0.14 -21.09
N THR A 41 -24.42 -0.49 -22.08
CA THR A 41 -24.84 -1.29 -23.25
C THR A 41 -24.63 -2.79 -23.07
N TRP A 42 -23.94 -3.20 -22.00
CA TRP A 42 -23.68 -4.60 -21.71
C TRP A 42 -24.89 -5.22 -21.00
N GLU A 43 -25.50 -6.21 -21.64
CA GLU A 43 -26.57 -7.02 -21.05
C GLU A 43 -26.06 -8.44 -20.73
N GLY A 44 -26.70 -9.09 -19.75
CA GLY A 44 -26.44 -10.50 -19.42
C GLY A 44 -25.04 -10.79 -18.90
N THR A 45 -24.33 -11.72 -19.53
CA THR A 45 -23.06 -12.29 -19.04
C THR A 45 -21.89 -11.31 -19.08
N ALA A 46 -21.88 -10.35 -20.01
CA ALA A 46 -20.82 -9.35 -20.13
C ALA A 46 -20.82 -8.37 -18.93
N ALA A 47 -22.01 -7.94 -18.49
CA ALA A 47 -22.17 -7.10 -17.30
C ALA A 47 -21.69 -7.82 -16.03
N ALA A 48 -22.03 -9.10 -15.88
CA ALA A 48 -21.60 -9.92 -14.75
C ALA A 48 -20.07 -10.12 -14.72
N ALA A 49 -19.45 -10.37 -15.88
CA ALA A 49 -18.00 -10.50 -15.99
C ALA A 49 -17.29 -9.18 -15.62
N TYR A 50 -17.79 -8.04 -16.11
CA TYR A 50 -17.25 -6.73 -15.74
C TYR A 50 -17.32 -6.48 -14.24
N GLN A 51 -18.48 -6.69 -13.62
CA GLN A 51 -18.65 -6.52 -12.17
C GLN A 51 -17.71 -7.41 -11.37
N ALA A 52 -17.50 -8.66 -11.80
CA ALA A 52 -16.55 -9.56 -11.16
C ALA A 52 -15.09 -9.06 -11.26
N HIS A 53 -14.69 -8.56 -12.43
CA HIS A 53 -13.36 -7.97 -12.61
C HIS A 53 -13.18 -6.70 -11.77
N GLN A 54 -14.20 -5.84 -11.74
CA GLN A 54 -14.21 -4.65 -10.92
C GLN A 54 -14.01 -5.00 -9.44
N ALA A 55 -14.80 -5.95 -8.91
CA ALA A 55 -14.71 -6.38 -7.52
C ALA A 55 -13.32 -6.95 -7.19
N LYS A 56 -12.72 -7.72 -8.12
CA LYS A 56 -11.39 -8.28 -7.94
C LYS A 56 -10.31 -7.18 -7.85
N TRP A 57 -10.41 -6.14 -8.66
CA TRP A 57 -9.49 -5.02 -8.61
C TRP A 57 -9.66 -4.18 -7.34
N ASP A 58 -10.90 -3.89 -6.96
CA ASP A 58 -11.19 -3.15 -5.73
C ASP A 58 -10.68 -3.90 -4.49
N GLN A 59 -10.81 -5.23 -4.46
CA GLN A 59 -10.25 -6.06 -3.40
C GLN A 59 -8.71 -6.02 -3.40
N ALA A 60 -8.06 -6.19 -4.55
CA ALA A 60 -6.60 -6.17 -4.64
C ALA A 60 -6.02 -4.81 -4.19
N ALA A 61 -6.69 -3.71 -4.51
CA ALA A 61 -6.33 -2.38 -4.04
C ALA A 61 -6.48 -2.24 -2.52
N ALA A 62 -7.57 -2.75 -1.95
CA ALA A 62 -7.80 -2.76 -0.51
C ALA A 62 -6.72 -3.57 0.23
N ASP A 63 -6.41 -4.78 -0.25
CA ASP A 63 -5.39 -5.64 0.33
C ASP A 63 -4.01 -4.99 0.29
N LEU A 64 -3.65 -4.36 -0.83
CA LEU A 64 -2.39 -3.63 -0.97
C LEU A 64 -2.30 -2.47 0.03
N ASN A 65 -3.36 -1.67 0.16
CA ASN A 65 -3.42 -0.58 1.13
C ASN A 65 -3.30 -1.09 2.58
N GLN A 66 -3.91 -2.23 2.90
CA GLN A 66 -3.79 -2.84 4.22
C GLN A 66 -2.35 -3.26 4.52
N ILE A 67 -1.68 -3.93 3.57
CA ILE A 67 -0.28 -4.33 3.71
C ILE A 67 0.61 -3.09 3.91
N LEU A 68 0.36 -2.02 3.16
CA LEU A 68 1.13 -0.77 3.28
C LEU A 68 0.99 -0.12 4.66
N ASN A 69 -0.22 -0.09 5.19
CA ASN A 69 -0.47 0.42 6.54
C ASN A 69 0.25 -0.44 7.59
N GLN A 70 0.25 -1.76 7.42
CA GLN A 70 0.96 -2.66 8.34
C GLN A 70 2.47 -2.47 8.30
N ILE A 71 3.06 -2.28 7.11
CA ILE A 71 4.49 -1.96 6.97
C ILE A 71 4.79 -0.60 7.61
N ALA A 72 3.96 0.41 7.36
CA ALA A 72 4.16 1.74 7.93
C ALA A 72 4.19 1.73 9.47
N ASN A 73 3.23 1.06 10.11
CA ASN A 73 3.19 0.90 11.57
C ASN A 73 4.45 0.17 12.08
N THR A 74 4.88 -0.89 11.38
CA THR A 74 6.08 -1.65 11.76
C THR A 74 7.35 -0.78 11.70
N VAL A 75 7.46 0.10 10.70
CA VAL A 75 8.59 1.04 10.57
C VAL A 75 8.57 2.10 11.67
N GLU A 76 7.39 2.62 12.02
CA GLU A 76 7.23 3.61 13.09
C GLU A 76 7.57 3.04 14.47
N ASP A 77 7.08 1.84 14.77
CA ASP A 77 7.41 1.11 16.00
C ASP A 77 8.91 0.81 16.11
N GLY A 78 9.53 0.42 14.99
CA GLY A 78 10.98 0.19 14.90
C GLY A 78 11.80 1.45 15.16
N ASN A 79 11.41 2.59 14.58
CA ASN A 79 12.06 3.88 14.80
C ASN A 79 11.97 4.31 16.28
N THR A 80 10.79 4.18 16.88
CA THR A 80 10.55 4.51 18.30
C THR A 80 11.43 3.66 19.21
N THR A 81 11.49 2.35 18.95
CA THR A 81 12.33 1.41 19.71
C THR A 81 13.82 1.77 19.58
N MET A 82 14.29 2.10 18.36
CA MET A 82 15.68 2.45 18.14
C MET A 82 16.07 3.77 18.82
N LEU A 83 15.19 4.77 18.81
CA LEU A 83 15.39 6.02 19.55
C LEU A 83 15.50 5.77 21.06
N ALA A 84 14.63 4.92 21.60
CA ALA A 84 14.68 4.54 23.02
C ALA A 84 16.00 3.83 23.38
N VAL A 85 16.45 2.87 22.56
CA VAL A 85 17.73 2.17 22.75
C VAL A 85 18.90 3.14 22.66
N ASN A 86 18.91 4.03 21.67
CA ASN A 86 19.98 5.02 21.51
C ASN A 86 20.05 5.99 22.69
N ASN A 87 18.91 6.45 23.20
CA ASN A 87 18.85 7.32 24.38
C ASN A 87 19.29 6.59 25.65
N ALA A 88 18.87 5.34 25.84
CA ALA A 88 19.29 4.52 26.97
C ALA A 88 20.81 4.26 26.94
N ALA A 89 21.35 3.96 25.76
CA ALA A 89 22.79 3.83 25.56
C ALA A 89 23.53 5.16 25.79
N ALA A 90 23.04 6.29 25.29
CA ALA A 90 23.69 7.59 25.54
C ALA A 90 23.74 7.92 27.05
N ASN A 91 22.67 7.61 27.78
CA ASN A 91 22.59 7.84 29.23
C ASN A 91 23.46 6.88 30.05
N SER A 92 23.78 5.69 29.53
CA SER A 92 24.62 4.71 30.25
C SER A 92 26.12 4.97 30.13
N TRP A 93 26.54 5.94 29.31
CA TRP A 93 27.94 6.32 29.10
C TRP A 93 28.26 7.71 29.67
N GLY A 94 27.30 8.35 30.35
CA GLY A 94 27.45 9.60 31.09
C GLY A 94 27.69 9.39 32.57
#